data_AF-F8GED4-F1
#
_entry.id   AF-F8GED4-F1
#
_cell.length_a   1.000
_cell.length_b   1.000
_cell.length_c   1.000
_cell.angle_alpha   90.00
_cell.angle_beta   90.00
_cell.angle_gamma   90.00
#
_symmetry.space_group_name_H-M   'P 1'
#
loop_
_entity.id
_entity.type
_entity.pdbx_description
1 polymer ?
#
loop_
_entity_poly.entity_id
_entity_poly.type
_entity_poly.pdbx_seq_one_letter_code
_entity_poly.pdbx_strand_id
1 'polypeptide(L)' 'MIRYISQKQLPLEGFDTPPGMILDPNNRWVKLRDCLPWDELSESYYNSNFILKQH' A
#
# COMPACT_ATOMS: atom_id res chain seq x y z
N MET A 1 7.99 9.56 -5.19
CA MET A 1 8.65 9.18 -3.92
C MET A 1 7.59 9.11 -2.82
N ILE A 2 7.52 8.04 -2.03
CA ILE A 2 6.50 7.88 -0.99
C ILE A 2 6.82 8.89 0.13
N ARG A 3 5.91 9.85 0.37
CA ARG A 3 6.13 10.91 1.36
C ARG A 3 5.67 10.52 2.77
N TYR A 4 4.86 9.47 2.87
CA TYR A 4 4.26 8.97 4.10
C TYR A 4 4.24 7.44 4.05
N ILE A 5 4.83 6.81 5.06
CA ILE A 5 4.77 5.38 5.29
C ILE A 5 3.92 5.20 6.54
N SER A 6 2.81 4.48 6.42
CA SER A 6 1.95 4.18 7.56
C SER A 6 2.71 3.36 8.59
N GLN A 7 2.55 3.68 9.87
CA GLN A 7 3.12 2.89 10.96
C GLN A 7 2.50 1.48 11.06
N LYS A 8 1.33 1.27 10.46
CA LYS A 8 0.66 -0.03 10.37
C LYS A 8 1.14 -0.86 9.18
N GLN A 9 1.90 -0.28 8.24
CA GLN A 9 2.37 -0.99 7.05
C GLN A 9 3.43 -2.02 7.45
N LEU A 10 3.14 -3.30 7.20
CA LEU A 10 4.09 -4.38 7.43
C LEU A 10 5.15 -4.40 6.31
N PRO A 11 6.43 -4.67 6.65
CA PRO A 11 7.44 -4.91 5.64
C PRO A 11 7.09 -6.19 4.86
N LEU A 12 7.30 -6.16 3.55
CA LEU A 12 7.10 -7.32 2.68
C LEU A 12 8.48 -7.85 2.29
N GLU A 13 8.99 -8.81 3.06
CA GLU A 13 10.34 -9.37 2.85
C GLU A 13 10.51 -9.88 1.41
N GLY A 14 11.63 -9.53 0.78
CA GLY A 14 11.94 -9.90 -0.59
C GLY A 14 11.24 -9.06 -1.67
N PHE A 15 10.44 -8.06 -1.29
CA PHE A 15 9.77 -7.15 -2.21
C PHE A 15 10.39 -5.75 -2.19
N ASP A 16 11.68 -5.68 -2.51
CA ASP A 16 12.41 -4.43 -2.62
C ASP A 16 12.38 -3.89 -4.06
N THR A 17 12.48 -2.57 -4.17
CA THR A 17 12.67 -1.94 -5.48
C THR A 17 14.12 -2.18 -5.95
N PRO A 18 14.35 -2.76 -7.14
CA PRO A 18 15.70 -2.97 -7.65
C PRO A 18 16.50 -1.65 -7.75
N PRO A 19 17.82 -1.69 -7.55
CA PRO A 19 18.66 -0.50 -7.69
C PRO A 19 18.51 0.15 -9.06
N GLY A 20 18.29 1.47 -9.08
CA GLY A 20 18.13 2.25 -10.31
C GLY A 20 16.72 2.21 -10.94
N MET A 21 15.79 1.44 -10.37
CA MET A 21 14.40 1.48 -10.81
C MET A 21 13.70 2.72 -10.24
N ILE A 22 13.45 3.69 -11.12
CA ILE A 22 12.72 4.93 -10.80
C ILE A 22 11.38 4.89 -11.50
N LEU A 23 10.29 5.04 -10.74
CA LEU A 23 8.95 5.16 -11.30
C LEU A 23 8.76 6.53 -11.93
N ASP A 24 8.16 6.58 -13.12
CA ASP A 24 7.76 7.83 -13.76
C ASP A 24 6.72 8.57 -12.89
N PRO A 25 7.01 9.80 -12.41
CA PRO A 25 6.06 10.58 -11.61
C PRO A 25 4.76 10.93 -12.35
N ASN A 26 4.75 10.88 -13.69
CA ASN A 26 3.57 11.12 -14.50
C ASN A 26 2.71 9.88 -14.75
N ASN A 27 3.18 8.69 -14.34
CA ASN A 27 2.40 7.47 -14.45
C ASN A 27 1.08 7.61 -13.67
N ARG A 28 -0.03 7.19 -14.29
CA ARG A 28 -1.37 7.31 -13.69
C ARG A 28 -1.46 6.63 -12.32
N TRP A 29 -0.83 5.47 -12.15
CA TRP A 29 -0.81 4.74 -10.88
C TRP A 29 0.01 5.45 -9.80
N VAL A 30 1.11 6.09 -10.19
CA VAL A 30 1.95 6.88 -9.27
C VAL A 30 1.21 8.11 -8.76
N LYS A 31 0.36 8.73 -9.59
CA LYS A 31 -0.54 9.82 -9.16
C LYS A 31 -1.70 9.31 -8.32
N LEU A 32 -2.33 8.21 -8.74
CA LEU A 32 -3.49 7.65 -8.06
C LEU A 32 -3.19 7.30 -6.60
N ARG A 33 -2.00 6.74 -6.32
CA ARG A 33 -1.62 6.35 -4.95
C ARG A 33 -1.65 7.52 -3.96
N ASP A 34 -1.45 8.75 -4.41
CA ASP A 34 -1.40 9.91 -3.52
C ASP A 34 -2.82 10.36 -3.12
N CYS A 35 -3.85 9.91 -3.87
CA CYS A 35 -5.25 10.23 -3.63
C CYS A 35 -6.02 9.12 -2.89
N LEU A 36 -5.41 7.95 -2.68
CA LEU A 36 -6.09 6.80 -2.07
C LEU A 36 -5.95 6.80 -0.54
N PRO A 37 -7.02 6.54 0.22
CA PRO A 37 -6.97 6.40 1.67
C PRO A 37 -6.47 5.01 2.07
N TRP A 38 -5.16 4.77 1.90
CA TRP A 38 -4.54 3.45 2.08
C TRP A 38 -4.80 2.83 3.46
N ASP A 39 -4.76 3.64 4.52
CA ASP A 39 -4.96 3.17 5.90
C ASP A 39 -6.38 2.63 6.09
N GLU A 40 -7.41 3.39 5.69
CA GLU A 40 -8.82 3.00 5.78
C GLU A 40 -9.13 1.76 4.93
N LEU A 41 -8.58 1.71 3.71
CA LEU A 41 -8.72 0.55 2.82
C LEU A 41 -8.10 -0.71 3.43
N SER A 42 -6.91 -0.59 4.02
CA SER A 42 -6.22 -1.71 4.67
C SER A 42 -7.04 -2.23 5.86
N GLU A 43 -7.53 -1.33 6.70
CA GLU A 43 -8.32 -1.67 7.87
C GLU A 43 -9.64 -2.35 7.49
N SER A 44 -10.35 -1.82 6.49
CA SER A 44 -11.55 -2.44 5.97
C SER A 44 -11.30 -3.85 5.44
N TYR A 45 -10.20 -4.07 4.70
CA TYR A 45 -9.84 -5.38 4.15
C TYR A 45 -9.51 -6.39 5.24
N TYR A 46 -8.76 -5.98 6.27
CA TYR A 46 -8.46 -6.84 7.42
C TYR A 46 -9.74 -7.19 8.19
N ASN A 47 -10.61 -6.21 8.43
CA ASN A 47 -11.87 -6.42 9.15
C ASN A 47 -12.85 -7.30 8.38
N SER A 48 -12.95 -7.16 7.05
CA SER A 48 -13.77 -8.06 6.23
C SER A 48 -13.25 -9.51 6.27
N ASN A 49 -11.93 -9.70 6.23
CA ASN A 49 -11.34 -11.04 6.36
C ASN A 49 -11.49 -11.62 7.76
N PHE A 50 -11.49 -10.79 8.80
CA PHE A 50 -11.76 -11.23 10.16
C PHE A 50 -13.20 -11.77 10.32
N ILE A 51 -14.18 -11.10 9.72
CA ILE A 51 -15.58 -11.54 9.73
C ILE A 51 -15.76 -12.86 8.97
N LEU A 52 -15.07 -13.06 7.85
CA LEU A 52 -15.15 -14.29 7.06
C LEU A 52 -14.45 -15.50 7.70
N LYS A 53 -13.53 -15.31 8.66
CA LYS A 53 -12.84 -16.40 9.38
C LYS A 53 -13.59 -16.90 10.62
N GLN A 54 -14.67 -16.24 11.02
CA GLN A 54 -15.49 -16.62 12.18
C GLN A 54 -16.66 -17.56 11.82
N HIS A 55 -16.75 -17.99 10.56
CA HIS A 55 -17.72 -18.96 10.05
C HIS A 55 -17.04 -20.17 9.41
#